data_AF-A0A5D8ZWL6-F1
#
_entry.id   AF-A0A5D8ZWL6-F1
#
_cell.length_a   1.000
_cell.length_b   1.000
_cell.length_c   1.000
_cell.angle_alpha   90.00
_cell.angle_beta   90.00
_cell.angle_gamma   90.00
#
_symmetry.space_group_name_H-M   'P 1'
#
loop_
_entity.id
_entity.type
_entity.pdbx_description
1 polymer ?
#
loop_
_entity_poly.entity_id
_entity_poly.type
_entity_poly.pdbx_seq_one_letter_code
_entity_poly.pdbx_strand_id
1 'polypeptide(L)'
;MTIKDNVQTEYFNNGKDYIKSTLVFVDDCNYKAIIMEKSDKNNPVQIGDVFNNKILATQDNLLKVNTKIEGTQFDVVYVKVK
;
A
#
# COMPACT_ATOMS: atom_id res chain seq x y z
N MET A 1 -5.53 0.33 -7.32
CA MET A 1 -4.08 0.60 -7.17
C MET A 1 -3.35 0.12 -8.41
N THR A 2 -2.17 0.66 -8.68
CA THR A 2 -1.23 0.13 -9.66
C THR A 2 0.12 -0.10 -8.99
N ILE A 3 0.86 -1.09 -9.49
CA ILE A 3 2.26 -1.32 -9.09
C ILE A 3 3.06 -1.37 -10.39
N LYS A 4 4.07 -0.51 -10.48
CA LYS A 4 5.04 -0.50 -11.57
C LYS A 4 6.42 -0.46 -10.97
N ASP A 5 7.27 -1.42 -11.36
CA ASP A 5 8.55 -1.67 -10.72
C ASP A 5 8.36 -1.86 -9.20
N ASN A 6 8.99 -1.03 -8.37
CA ASN A 6 8.82 -1.01 -6.93
C ASN A 6 7.94 0.15 -6.43
N VAL A 7 7.17 0.80 -7.31
CA VAL A 7 6.30 1.92 -6.93
C VAL A 7 4.85 1.48 -6.95
N GLN A 8 4.21 1.58 -5.79
CA GLN A 8 2.77 1.43 -5.62
C GLN A 8 2.12 2.81 -5.71
N THR A 9 1.05 2.93 -6.52
CA THR A 9 0.17 4.11 -6.52
C THR A 9 -1.23 3.69 -6.11
N GLU A 10 -1.69 4.21 -4.98
CA GLU A 10 -3.07 4.11 -4.54
C GLU A 10 -3.85 5.33 -5.02
N TYR A 11 -5.05 5.11 -5.54
CA TYR A 11 -5.90 6.15 -6.10
C TYR A 11 -7.17 6.27 -5.25
N PHE A 12 -7.52 7.50 -4.92
CA PHE A 12 -8.68 7.87 -4.12
C PHE A 12 -9.53 8.87 -4.92
N ASN A 13 -10.74 9.17 -4.44
CA ASN A 13 -11.61 10.19 -5.03
C ASN A 13 -11.79 10.02 -6.55
N ASN A 14 -12.08 8.79 -7.01
CA ASN A 14 -12.20 8.42 -8.42
C ASN A 14 -10.94 8.74 -9.26
N GLY A 15 -9.75 8.59 -8.67
CA GLY A 15 -8.48 8.82 -9.35
C GLY A 15 -8.02 10.27 -9.36
N LYS A 16 -8.78 11.20 -8.78
CA LYS A 16 -8.33 12.60 -8.61
C LYS A 16 -7.17 12.70 -7.64
N ASP A 17 -7.18 11.86 -6.62
CA ASP A 17 -6.15 11.85 -5.60
C ASP A 17 -5.34 10.56 -5.61
N TYR A 18 -4.09 10.67 -5.19
CA TYR A 18 -3.20 9.52 -5.09
C TYR A 18 -2.21 9.63 -3.93
N ILE A 19 -1.74 8.47 -3.52
CA ILE A 19 -0.57 8.29 -2.66
C ILE A 19 0.38 7.35 -3.40
N LYS A 20 1.65 7.76 -3.54
CA LYS A 20 2.71 6.90 -4.08
C LYS A 20 3.63 6.45 -2.96
N SER A 21 3.95 5.17 -3.00
CA SER A 21 4.85 4.53 -2.04
C SER A 21 5.90 3.72 -2.78
N THR A 22 7.13 3.72 -2.29
CA THR A 22 8.11 2.72 -2.71
C THR A 22 7.94 1.48 -1.85
N LEU A 23 7.99 0.32 -2.50
CA LEU A 23 7.92 -1.00 -1.89
C LEU A 23 9.34 -1.51 -1.65
N VAL A 24 9.64 -1.82 -0.39
CA VAL A 24 10.90 -2.43 0.04
C VAL A 24 10.59 -3.80 0.63
N PHE A 25 10.91 -4.84 -0.12
CA PHE A 25 10.71 -6.23 0.31
C PHE A 25 11.78 -6.61 1.33
N VAL A 26 11.34 -7.12 2.48
CA VAL A 26 12.20 -7.64 3.55
C VAL A 26 12.39 -9.13 3.35
N ASP A 27 11.31 -9.82 2.99
CA ASP A 27 11.27 -11.22 2.56
C ASP A 27 10.06 -11.45 1.65
N ASP A 28 9.78 -12.71 1.30
CA ASP A 28 8.72 -13.10 0.37
C ASP A 28 7.30 -12.68 0.81
N CYS A 29 7.07 -12.50 2.11
CA CYS A 29 5.76 -12.18 2.67
C CYS A 29 5.72 -10.82 3.37
N ASN A 30 6.86 -10.22 3.70
CA ASN A 30 6.94 -8.98 4.45
C ASN A 30 7.58 -7.88 3.62
N TYR A 31 6.91 -6.73 3.54
CA TYR A 31 7.41 -5.56 2.83
C TYR A 31 7.02 -4.28 3.53
N LYS A 32 7.81 -3.23 3.31
CA LYS A 32 7.50 -1.87 3.74
C LYS A 32 6.97 -1.09 2.55
N ALA A 33 5.88 -0.34 2.74
CA ALA A 33 5.48 0.71 1.82
C ALA A 33 5.83 2.05 2.45
N ILE A 34 6.76 2.79 1.82
CA ILE A 34 7.25 4.07 2.31
C ILE A 34 6.68 5.17 1.44
N ILE A 35 5.95 6.11 2.04
CA ILE A 35 5.27 7.17 1.29
C ILE A 35 6.28 8.15 0.71
N MET A 36 6.19 8.40 -0.60
CA MET A 36 7.07 9.32 -1.33
C MET A 36 6.34 10.58 -1.79
N GLU A 37 5.07 10.45 -2.15
CA GLU A 37 4.29 11.52 -2.77
C GLU A 37 2.80 11.36 -2.44
N LYS A 38 2.09 12.47 -2.28
CA LYS A 38 0.64 12.51 -2.16
C LYS A 38 0.07 13.74 -2.85
N SER A 39 -1.09 13.62 -3.49
CA SER A 39 -1.77 14.77 -4.11
C SER A 39 -2.60 15.56 -3.10
N ASP A 40 -3.30 14.87 -2.19
CA ASP A 40 -4.14 15.49 -1.18
C ASP A 40 -3.31 15.90 0.04
N LYS A 41 -3.17 17.22 0.21
CA LYS A 41 -2.44 17.81 1.34
C LYS A 41 -3.14 17.55 2.68
N ASN A 42 -4.46 17.37 2.68
CA ASN A 42 -5.26 17.16 3.90
C ASN A 42 -5.30 15.69 4.34
N ASN A 43 -4.85 14.75 3.50
CA ASN A 43 -4.75 13.36 3.89
C ASN A 43 -3.80 13.22 5.11
N PRO A 44 -4.20 12.49 6.16
CA PRO A 44 -3.41 12.38 7.40
C PRO A 44 -2.07 11.68 7.20
N VAL A 45 -1.93 10.86 6.15
CA VAL A 45 -0.67 10.21 5.80
C VAL A 45 0.37 11.25 5.39
N GLN A 46 1.59 11.10 5.89
CA GLN A 46 2.73 11.98 5.64
C GLN A 46 3.75 11.32 4.71
N ILE A 47 4.51 12.15 3.99
CA ILE A 47 5.68 11.70 3.24
C ILE A 47 6.71 11.18 4.24
N GLY A 48 7.24 9.98 4.00
CA GLY A 48 8.14 9.28 4.92
C GLY A 48 7.45 8.27 5.84
N ASP A 49 6.11 8.27 5.93
CA ASP A 49 5.40 7.25 6.71
C ASP A 49 5.72 5.84 6.20
N VAL A 50 5.83 4.90 7.14
CA VAL A 50 6.21 3.51 6.85
C VAL A 50 5.10 2.57 7.27
N PHE A 51 4.45 1.98 6.27
CA PHE A 51 3.48 0.91 6.46
C PHE A 51 4.21 -0.42 6.42
N ASN A 52 4.14 -1.18 7.51
CA ASN A 52 4.70 -2.52 7.57
C ASN A 52 3.61 -3.50 7.14
N ASN A 53 3.83 -4.19 6.04
CA ASN A 53 2.84 -5.06 5.42
C ASN A 53 3.30 -6.51 5.48
N LYS A 54 2.35 -7.41 5.74
CA LYS A 54 2.53 -8.85 5.69
C LYS A 54 1.46 -9.47 4.79
N ILE A 55 1.87 -10.17 3.75
CA ILE A 55 1.00 -11.00 2.94
C ILE A 55 0.54 -12.18 3.82
N LEU A 56 -0.77 -12.32 4.00
CA LEU A 56 -1.37 -13.39 4.79
C LEU A 56 -1.82 -14.56 3.94
N ALA A 57 -2.38 -14.27 2.77
CA ALA A 57 -2.89 -15.29 1.85
C ALA A 57 -3.04 -14.73 0.43
N THR A 58 -2.97 -15.62 -0.54
CA THR A 58 -3.30 -15.37 -1.95
C THR A 58 -4.25 -16.44 -2.44
N GLN A 59 -5.26 -16.07 -3.22
CA GLN A 59 -6.17 -17.02 -3.86
C GLN A 59 -6.66 -16.44 -5.18
N ASP A 60 -6.38 -17.13 -6.30
CA ASP A 60 -6.71 -16.67 -7.66
C ASP A 60 -6.22 -15.23 -7.94
N ASN A 61 -7.14 -14.26 -8.00
CA ASN A 61 -6.83 -12.84 -8.18
C ASN A 61 -6.93 -12.03 -6.89
N LEU A 62 -7.07 -12.67 -5.72
CA LEU A 62 -7.16 -12.05 -4.41
C LEU A 62 -5.83 -12.08 -3.68
N LEU A 63 -5.51 -10.97 -3.01
CA LEU A 63 -4.37 -10.82 -2.11
C LEU A 63 -4.85 -10.26 -0.78
N LYS A 64 -4.65 -10.99 0.31
CA LYS A 64 -4.91 -10.50 1.67
C LYS A 64 -3.60 -10.02 2.31
N VAL A 65 -3.57 -8.76 2.72
CA VAL A 65 -2.45 -8.11 3.39
C VAL A 65 -2.88 -7.66 4.78
N ASN A 66 -2.05 -7.91 5.77
CA ASN A 66 -2.13 -7.24 7.05
C ASN A 66 -1.19 -6.04 7.05
N THR A 67 -1.69 -4.87 7.42
CA THR A 67 -0.96 -3.62 7.43
C THR A 67 -0.86 -3.09 8.85
N LYS A 68 0.33 -2.62 9.23
CA LYS A 68 0.61 -1.99 10.52
C LYS A 68 1.26 -0.62 10.35
N ILE A 69 0.68 0.39 11.00
CA ILE A 69 1.17 1.77 11.06
C ILE A 69 0.81 2.39 12.42
N GLU A 70 1.76 3.09 13.05
CA GLU A 70 1.55 3.86 14.30
C GLU A 70 0.71 3.14 15.38
N GLY A 71 1.03 1.87 15.65
CA GLY A 71 0.34 1.06 16.66
C GLY A 71 -1.04 0.52 16.24
N THR A 72 -1.57 0.94 15.09
CA THR A 72 -2.79 0.41 14.48
C THR A 72 -2.45 -0.74 13.53
N GLN A 73 -3.33 -1.74 13.46
CA GLN A 73 -3.22 -2.87 12.55
C GLN A 73 -4.58 -3.18 11.93
N PHE A 74 -4.61 -3.45 10.64
CA PHE A 74 -5.83 -3.79 9.90
C PHE A 74 -5.53 -4.72 8.72
N ASP A 75 -6.55 -5.42 8.24
CA ASP A 75 -6.46 -6.28 7.06
C ASP A 75 -7.05 -5.58 5.84
N VAL A 76 -6.41 -5.75 4.68
CA VAL A 76 -6.87 -5.28 3.38
C VAL A 76 -6.92 -6.47 2.42
N VAL A 77 -7.98 -6.57 1.63
CA VAL A 77 -8.10 -7.54 0.55
C VAL A 77 -8.08 -6.79 -0.78
N TYR A 78 -7.05 -7.03 -1.59
CA TYR A 78 -6.95 -6.51 -2.94
C TYR A 78 -7.45 -7.52 -3.95
N VAL A 79 -8.08 -7.02 -5.01
CA VAL A 79 -8.49 -7.81 -6.18
C VAL A 79 -7.66 -7.33 -7.37
N LYS A 80 -6.91 -8.24 -8.00
CA LYS A 80 -6.20 -7.95 -9.24
C LYS A 80 -7.21 -7.80 -10.37
N VAL A 81 -7.30 -6.58 -10.89
CA VAL A 81 -8.05 -6.22 -12.10
C VAL A 81 -7.16 -6.42 -13.34
N LYS A 82 -7.77 -6.85 -14.44
CA LYS A 82 -7.10 -7.06 -15.74
C LYS A 82 -6.82 -5.75 -16.45
#